data_AF-A0A4D4KJL5-F1
#
_entry.id   AF-A0A4D4KJL5-F1
#
_cell.length_a   1.000
_cell.length_b   1.000
_cell.length_c   1.000
_cell.angle_alpha   90.00
_cell.angle_beta   90.00
_cell.angle_gamma   90.00
#
_symmetry.space_group_name_H-M   'P 1'
#
loop_
_entity.id
_entity.type
_entity.pdbx_description
1 polymer ?
#
loop_
_entity_poly.entity_id
_entity_poly.type
_entity_poly.pdbx_seq_one_letter_code
_entity_poly.pdbx_strand_id
1 'polypeptide(L)'
;MLLAEVTDCLPWMARRLAHWAAGRLGEQTAIERYREEWAAELAELPGKWVRLFHAVSYVVYLPQTREAVRATEVRADRQTIFMSKTVLARQVSATHVAAKLTEAGWSGGVYILAGAANMHTVHEALKTAGRRVLMIDVQAFLVQGAQASGWDLILTDLARDCGMVLVDGVGSDDLQRLRQLRMPCPVLVSYPEAADEGVPETPRIRWLESEPSALMFPTEISFGWIDEAAGVARFDDPIDITWS
;
A
#
# COMPACT_ATOMS: atom_id res chain seq x y z
N MET A 1 11.71 58.11 2.97
CA MET A 1 12.75 57.17 2.50
C MET A 1 12.88 55.93 3.37
N LEU A 2 12.73 56.00 4.71
CA LEU A 2 12.84 54.83 5.60
C LEU A 2 11.94 53.63 5.24
N LEU A 3 10.71 53.87 4.75
CA LEU A 3 9.80 52.79 4.33
C LEU A 3 10.36 51.93 3.18
N ALA A 4 11.10 52.52 2.25
CA ALA A 4 11.67 51.78 1.12
C ALA A 4 12.75 50.80 1.61
N GLU A 5 13.67 51.29 2.44
CA GLU A 5 14.75 50.48 3.03
C GLU A 5 14.21 49.32 3.89
N VAL A 6 13.16 49.58 4.68
CA VAL A 6 12.51 48.52 5.47
C VAL A 6 11.90 47.45 4.56
N THR A 7 11.23 47.85 3.48
CA THR A 7 10.63 46.87 2.56
C THR A 7 11.66 46.03 1.82
N ASP A 8 12.87 46.55 1.57
CA ASP A 8 13.95 45.81 0.94
C ASP A 8 14.56 44.73 1.84
N CYS A 9 14.42 44.87 3.16
CA CYS A 9 14.89 43.87 4.13
C CYS A 9 13.90 42.69 4.32
N LEU A 10 12.62 42.86 3.97
CA LEU A 10 11.59 41.84 4.21
C LEU A 10 11.88 40.45 3.60
N PRO A 11 12.37 40.31 2.36
CA PRO A 11 12.66 39.00 1.79
C PRO A 11 13.82 38.28 2.49
N TRP A 12 14.77 39.04 3.04
CA TRP A 12 15.84 38.47 3.86
C TRP A 12 15.29 37.96 5.20
N MET A 13 14.41 38.74 5.85
CA MET A 13 13.74 38.32 7.09
C MET A 13 12.86 37.09 6.90
N ALA A 14 12.07 37.03 5.82
CA ALA A 14 11.22 35.88 5.52
C ALA A 14 12.04 34.59 5.38
N ARG A 15 13.15 34.64 4.63
CA ARG A 15 14.07 33.49 4.51
C ARG A 15 14.67 33.10 5.85
N ARG A 16 15.11 34.07 6.66
CA ARG A 16 15.67 33.84 8.00
C ARG A 16 14.66 33.14 8.92
N LEU A 17 13.39 33.56 8.88
CA LEU A 17 12.31 32.96 9.66
C LEU A 17 12.01 31.52 9.22
N ALA A 18 11.90 31.26 7.91
CA ALA A 18 11.69 29.90 7.41
C ALA A 18 12.84 28.95 7.80
N HIS A 19 14.10 29.38 7.66
CA HIS A 19 15.26 28.57 8.07
C HIS A 19 15.27 28.30 9.58
N TRP A 20 14.91 29.29 10.38
CA TRP A 20 14.81 29.16 11.83
C TRP A 20 13.68 28.19 12.21
N ALA A 21 12.51 28.31 11.60
CA ALA A 21 11.38 27.43 11.83
C ALA A 21 11.73 25.97 11.46
N ALA A 22 12.33 25.76 10.29
CA ALA A 22 12.72 24.42 9.85
C ALA A 22 13.75 23.81 10.80
N GLY A 23 14.72 24.59 11.27
CA GLY A 23 15.71 24.18 12.27
C GLY A 23 15.12 23.75 13.62
N ARG A 24 13.84 24.03 13.90
CA ARG A 24 13.15 23.58 15.11
C ARG A 24 12.41 22.26 14.97
N LEU A 25 12.36 21.65 13.78
CA LEU A 25 11.68 20.37 13.57
C LEU A 25 12.37 19.22 14.32
N GLY A 26 13.71 19.24 14.40
CA GLY A 26 14.52 18.37 15.26
C GLY A 26 15.34 17.35 14.47
N GLU A 27 14.70 16.56 13.61
CA GLU A 27 15.37 15.57 12.76
C GLU A 27 16.13 16.24 11.61
N GLN A 28 17.39 15.82 11.36
CA GLN A 28 18.26 16.49 10.39
C GLN A 28 17.74 16.39 8.94
N THR A 29 17.25 15.22 8.55
CA THR A 29 16.65 14.96 7.24
C THR A 29 15.40 15.81 7.01
N ALA A 30 14.51 15.90 8.00
CA ALA A 30 13.36 16.79 7.95
C ALA A 30 13.78 18.27 7.87
N ILE A 31 14.79 18.68 8.63
CA ILE A 31 15.31 20.05 8.60
C ILE A 31 15.78 20.42 7.18
N GLU A 32 16.55 19.55 6.52
CA GLU A 32 17.07 19.80 5.17
C GLU A 32 15.93 19.89 4.15
N ARG A 33 15.02 18.91 4.15
CA ARG A 33 13.86 18.89 3.25
C ARG A 33 12.99 20.14 3.41
N TYR A 34 12.56 20.46 4.62
CA TYR A 34 11.66 21.60 4.85
C TYR A 34 12.35 22.95 4.63
N ARG A 35 13.68 23.04 4.77
CA ARG A 35 14.43 24.25 4.39
C ARG A 35 14.35 24.51 2.89
N GLU A 36 14.53 23.47 2.08
CA GLU A 36 14.46 23.57 0.63
C GLU A 36 13.03 23.88 0.17
N GLU A 37 12.04 23.13 0.67
CA GLU A 37 10.62 23.32 0.33
C GLU A 37 10.13 24.72 0.69
N TRP A 38 10.33 25.18 1.94
CA TRP A 38 9.86 26.50 2.35
C TRP A 38 10.63 27.64 1.70
N ALA A 39 11.91 27.44 1.36
CA ALA A 39 12.65 28.44 0.59
C ALA A 39 12.12 28.57 -0.84
N ALA A 40 11.76 27.45 -1.48
CA ALA A 40 11.16 27.42 -2.81
C ALA A 40 9.77 28.07 -2.81
N GLU A 41 8.89 27.69 -1.88
CA GLU A 41 7.55 28.28 -1.72
C GLU A 41 7.62 29.81 -1.53
N LEU A 42 8.53 30.29 -0.66
CA LEU A 42 8.72 31.74 -0.48
C LEU A 42 9.25 32.45 -1.72
N ALA A 43 9.99 31.76 -2.60
CA ALA A 43 10.49 32.36 -3.83
C ALA A 43 9.38 32.56 -4.88
N GLU A 44 8.40 31.65 -4.90
CA GLU A 44 7.26 31.67 -5.84
C GLU A 44 6.20 32.71 -5.48
N LEU A 45 6.04 33.05 -4.20
CA LEU A 45 5.01 33.99 -3.77
C LEU A 45 5.24 35.42 -4.30
N PRO A 46 4.20 36.07 -4.86
CA PRO A 46 4.29 37.45 -5.32
C PRO A 46 4.23 38.43 -4.14
N GLY A 47 5.19 39.36 -4.08
CA GLY A 47 5.19 40.46 -3.12
C GLY A 47 5.97 40.21 -1.83
N LYS A 48 6.65 41.25 -1.33
CA LYS A 48 7.58 41.15 -0.18
C LYS A 48 6.86 40.89 1.16
N TRP A 49 5.67 41.47 1.34
CA TRP A 49 4.86 41.28 2.55
C TRP A 49 4.21 39.90 2.63
N VAL A 50 3.70 39.40 1.51
CA VAL A 50 3.07 38.06 1.42
C VAL A 50 4.08 36.99 1.86
N ARG A 51 5.33 37.09 1.37
CA ARG A 51 6.44 36.21 1.79
C ARG A 51 6.69 36.26 3.29
N LEU A 52 6.65 37.45 3.90
CA LEU A 52 6.86 37.56 5.34
C LEU A 52 5.69 36.93 6.13
N PHE A 53 4.44 37.20 5.74
CA PHE A 53 3.27 36.58 6.39
C PHE A 53 3.29 35.05 6.27
N HIS A 54 3.69 34.53 5.11
CA HIS A 54 3.85 33.09 4.91
C HIS A 54 4.99 32.51 5.76
N ALA A 55 6.12 33.22 5.87
CA ALA A 55 7.20 32.80 6.76
C ALA A 55 6.79 32.78 8.24
N VAL A 56 5.92 33.71 8.66
CA VAL A 56 5.34 33.74 10.01
C VAL A 56 4.36 32.58 10.21
N SER A 57 3.57 32.21 9.20
CA SER A 57 2.65 31.07 9.32
C SER A 57 3.41 29.76 9.58
N TYR A 58 4.57 29.54 8.96
CA TYR A 58 5.43 28.38 9.29
C TYR A 58 5.79 28.31 10.78
N VAL A 59 6.06 29.45 11.43
CA VAL A 59 6.36 29.51 12.87
C VAL A 59 5.13 29.19 13.71
N VAL A 60 3.95 29.71 13.30
CA VAL A 60 2.68 29.48 14.00
C VAL A 60 2.24 28.01 13.90
N TYR A 61 2.37 27.40 12.73
CA TYR A 61 1.99 26.00 12.49
C TYR A 61 3.07 25.00 12.90
N LEU A 62 4.23 25.46 13.35
CA LEU A 62 5.37 24.63 13.74
C LEU A 62 5.01 23.48 14.71
N PRO A 63 4.18 23.67 15.76
CA PRO A 63 3.81 22.56 16.66
C PRO A 63 3.10 21.42 15.93
N GLN A 64 2.18 21.74 15.02
CA GLN A 64 1.42 20.76 14.24
C GLN A 64 2.34 20.04 13.23
N THR A 65 3.23 20.79 12.57
CA THR A 65 4.20 20.19 11.64
C THR A 65 5.15 19.23 12.37
N ARG A 66 5.55 19.53 13.61
CA ARG A 66 6.38 18.63 14.42
C ARG A 66 5.66 17.32 14.76
N GLU A 67 4.38 17.40 15.10
CA GLU A 67 3.56 16.21 15.36
C GLU A 67 3.41 15.37 14.09
N ALA A 68 3.18 15.99 12.94
CA ALA A 68 3.09 15.31 11.65
C ALA A 68 4.39 14.60 11.27
N VAL A 69 5.54 15.26 11.41
CA VAL A 69 6.86 14.67 11.12
C VAL A 69 7.12 13.46 12.04
N ARG A 70 6.87 13.60 13.35
CA ARG A 70 7.01 12.48 14.30
C ARG A 70 6.08 11.32 13.97
N ALA A 71 4.83 11.59 13.58
CA ALA A 71 3.90 10.56 13.18
C ALA A 71 4.37 9.82 11.91
N THR A 72 5.00 10.51 10.96
CA THR A 72 5.57 9.87 9.76
C THR A 72 6.81 9.05 10.07
N GLU A 73 7.69 9.48 10.99
CA GLU A 73 8.84 8.68 11.44
C GLU A 73 8.37 7.39 12.12
N VAL A 74 7.41 7.48 13.06
CA VAL A 74 6.88 6.29 13.75
C VAL A 74 6.24 5.32 12.76
N ARG A 75 5.60 5.83 11.69
CA ARG A 75 5.09 4.99 10.61
C ARG A 75 6.21 4.39 9.77
N ALA A 76 7.24 5.14 9.39
CA ALA A 76 8.35 4.64 8.60
C ALA A 76 9.18 3.59 9.36
N ASP A 77 9.40 3.78 10.66
CA ASP A 77 10.12 2.84 11.52
C ASP A 77 9.30 1.55 11.71
N ARG A 78 8.01 1.68 12.02
CA ARG A 78 7.09 0.53 12.05
C ARG A 78 6.99 -0.16 10.70
N GLN A 79 6.95 0.60 9.61
CA GLN A 79 6.84 0.07 8.26
C GLN A 79 8.14 -0.61 7.83
N THR A 80 9.32 -0.17 8.26
CA THR A 80 10.60 -0.84 7.92
C THR A 80 10.76 -2.15 8.67
N ILE A 81 10.39 -2.18 9.95
CA ILE A 81 10.38 -3.40 10.78
C ILE A 81 9.29 -4.37 10.31
N PHE A 82 8.11 -3.85 9.93
CA PHE A 82 7.00 -4.65 9.41
C PHE A 82 7.27 -5.15 7.99
N MET A 83 7.80 -4.33 7.07
CA MET A 83 8.12 -4.71 5.69
C MET A 83 9.19 -5.80 5.66
N SER A 84 10.21 -5.74 6.51
CA SER A 84 11.25 -6.80 6.52
C SER A 84 10.67 -8.16 6.91
N LYS A 85 9.66 -8.20 7.79
CA LYS A 85 8.99 -9.44 8.23
C LYS A 85 7.86 -9.88 7.30
N THR A 86 7.02 -8.96 6.83
CA THR A 86 5.91 -9.26 5.92
C THR A 86 6.36 -9.48 4.48
N VAL A 87 7.45 -8.86 4.01
CA VAL A 87 7.96 -9.10 2.65
C VAL A 87 8.46 -10.53 2.53
N LEU A 88 9.20 -11.04 3.52
CA LEU A 88 9.64 -12.44 3.52
C LEU A 88 8.47 -13.42 3.64
N ALA A 89 7.51 -13.19 4.56
CA ALA A 89 6.34 -14.06 4.70
C ALA A 89 5.42 -14.04 3.46
N ARG A 90 5.20 -12.86 2.85
CA ARG A 90 4.34 -12.70 1.67
C ARG A 90 5.01 -13.15 0.38
N GLN A 91 6.33 -13.03 0.24
CA GLN A 91 7.06 -13.51 -0.94
C GLN A 91 7.05 -15.04 -1.04
N VAL A 92 7.08 -15.72 0.11
CA VAL A 92 6.88 -17.18 0.21
C VAL A 92 5.45 -17.57 -0.14
N SER A 93 4.45 -16.82 0.31
CA SER A 93 3.03 -17.07 -0.04
C SER A 93 2.76 -16.89 -1.55
N ALA A 94 3.27 -15.81 -2.14
CA ALA A 94 3.16 -15.47 -3.55
C ALA A 94 3.66 -16.56 -4.51
N THR A 95 4.89 -17.05 -4.26
CA THR A 95 5.51 -18.10 -5.08
C THR A 95 4.83 -19.44 -4.89
N HIS A 96 4.36 -19.73 -3.68
CA HIS A 96 3.62 -20.95 -3.39
C HIS A 96 2.23 -20.98 -4.06
N VAL A 97 1.50 -19.86 -4.08
CA VAL A 97 0.22 -19.73 -4.79
C VAL A 97 0.42 -19.97 -6.30
N ALA A 98 1.44 -19.37 -6.91
CA ALA A 98 1.75 -19.59 -8.32
C ALA A 98 2.09 -21.07 -8.62
N ALA A 99 2.86 -21.72 -7.74
CA ALA A 99 3.17 -23.14 -7.86
C ALA A 99 1.91 -24.02 -7.75
N LYS A 100 1.05 -23.76 -6.76
CA LYS A 100 -0.19 -24.51 -6.54
C LYS A 100 -1.20 -24.34 -7.67
N LEU A 101 -1.36 -23.12 -8.20
CA LEU A 101 -2.20 -22.89 -9.37
C LEU A 101 -1.68 -23.62 -10.61
N THR A 102 -0.35 -23.75 -10.73
CA THR A 102 0.28 -24.52 -11.81
C THR A 102 0.07 -26.02 -11.64
N GLU A 103 0.25 -26.55 -10.41
CA GLU A 103 -0.01 -27.95 -10.05
C GLU A 103 -1.48 -28.34 -10.26
N ALA A 104 -2.42 -27.44 -9.98
CA ALA A 104 -3.85 -27.65 -10.19
C ALA A 104 -4.25 -27.70 -11.69
N GLY A 105 -3.30 -27.60 -12.61
CA GLY A 105 -3.54 -27.71 -14.06
C GLY A 105 -4.31 -26.53 -14.64
N TRP A 106 -4.33 -25.41 -13.93
CA TRP A 106 -5.24 -24.30 -14.21
C TRP A 106 -4.83 -23.55 -15.48
N SER A 107 -5.60 -23.69 -16.57
CA SER A 107 -5.23 -23.22 -17.92
C SER A 107 -5.79 -21.84 -18.30
N GLY A 108 -6.64 -21.26 -17.46
CA GLY A 108 -7.25 -19.94 -17.69
C GLY A 108 -6.27 -18.78 -17.56
N GLY A 109 -6.62 -17.62 -18.15
CA GLY A 109 -5.94 -16.36 -17.83
C GLY A 109 -6.20 -15.99 -16.37
N VAL A 110 -5.14 -15.69 -15.63
CA VAL A 110 -5.19 -15.29 -14.22
C VAL A 110 -5.01 -13.80 -14.14
N TYR A 111 -5.99 -13.07 -13.63
CA TYR A 111 -5.86 -11.63 -13.45
C TYR A 111 -5.54 -11.35 -12.00
N ILE A 112 -4.59 -10.45 -11.75
CA ILE A 112 -4.21 -10.08 -10.39
C ILE A 112 -4.44 -8.59 -10.17
N LEU A 113 -5.26 -8.31 -9.17
CA LEU A 113 -5.54 -6.98 -8.64
C LEU A 113 -4.77 -6.88 -7.32
N ALA A 114 -3.72 -6.07 -7.23
CA ALA A 114 -3.15 -5.82 -5.90
C ALA A 114 -2.51 -4.46 -5.76
N GLY A 115 -2.34 -4.05 -4.50
CA GLY A 115 -1.75 -2.79 -4.10
C GLY A 115 -0.39 -2.91 -3.41
N ALA A 116 0.45 -3.92 -3.66
CA ALA A 116 1.68 -4.09 -2.87
C ALA A 116 2.93 -4.63 -3.62
N ALA A 117 4.09 -4.27 -3.05
CA ALA A 117 5.46 -4.40 -3.57
C ALA A 117 5.95 -5.81 -3.98
N ASN A 118 5.24 -6.89 -3.64
CA ASN A 118 5.66 -8.27 -3.92
C ASN A 118 5.00 -8.85 -5.19
N MET A 119 4.15 -8.06 -5.83
CA MET A 119 3.40 -8.42 -7.04
C MET A 119 4.30 -8.75 -8.24
N HIS A 120 5.43 -8.07 -8.38
CA HIS A 120 6.34 -8.30 -9.49
C HIS A 120 6.83 -9.75 -9.52
N THR A 121 7.07 -10.35 -8.36
CA THR A 121 7.51 -11.75 -8.25
C THR A 121 6.39 -12.73 -8.63
N VAL A 122 5.15 -12.50 -8.21
CA VAL A 122 3.99 -13.34 -8.61
C VAL A 122 3.78 -13.24 -10.11
N HIS A 123 3.78 -12.01 -10.64
CA HIS A 123 3.60 -11.73 -12.05
C HIS A 123 4.67 -12.45 -12.88
N GLU A 124 5.95 -12.30 -12.53
CA GLU A 124 7.03 -12.96 -13.26
C GLU A 124 7.00 -14.49 -13.11
N ALA A 125 6.62 -15.03 -11.95
CA ALA A 125 6.48 -16.48 -11.76
C ALA A 125 5.36 -17.07 -12.65
N LEU A 126 4.19 -16.44 -12.65
CA LEU A 126 3.06 -16.88 -13.48
C LEU A 126 3.32 -16.67 -14.98
N LYS A 127 3.98 -15.58 -15.35
CA LYS A 127 4.42 -15.31 -16.72
C LYS A 127 5.45 -16.35 -17.19
N THR A 128 6.39 -16.74 -16.31
CA THR A 128 7.35 -17.82 -16.58
C THR A 128 6.65 -19.17 -16.77
N ALA A 129 5.54 -19.39 -16.07
CA ALA A 129 4.66 -20.56 -16.27
C ALA A 129 3.77 -20.47 -17.53
N GLY A 130 3.97 -19.47 -18.40
CA GLY A 130 3.21 -19.28 -19.64
C GLY A 130 1.78 -18.81 -19.43
N ARG A 131 1.45 -18.27 -18.25
CA ARG A 131 0.11 -17.77 -17.95
C ARG A 131 -0.04 -16.32 -18.40
N ARG A 132 -1.23 -15.98 -18.90
CA ARG A 132 -1.61 -14.59 -19.14
C ARG A 132 -1.94 -13.96 -17.80
N VAL A 133 -1.16 -12.96 -17.42
CA VAL A 133 -1.33 -12.20 -16.19
C VAL A 133 -1.58 -10.75 -16.55
N LEU A 134 -2.72 -10.21 -16.12
CA LEU A 134 -2.93 -8.76 -16.10
C LEU A 134 -2.79 -8.31 -14.65
N MET A 135 -1.88 -7.38 -14.42
CA MET A 135 -1.65 -6.78 -13.11
C MET A 135 -2.31 -5.40 -13.08
N ILE A 136 -3.21 -5.17 -12.13
CA ILE A 136 -3.81 -3.86 -11.90
C ILE A 136 -3.40 -3.39 -10.52
N ASP A 137 -2.66 -2.30 -10.51
CA ASP A 137 -2.27 -1.62 -9.28
C ASP A 137 -3.48 -0.88 -8.71
N VAL A 138 -4.03 -1.43 -7.63
CA VAL A 138 -5.20 -0.87 -6.94
C VAL A 138 -4.86 0.49 -6.32
N GLN A 139 -3.63 0.69 -5.84
CA GLN A 139 -3.20 1.97 -5.27
C GLN A 139 -3.10 3.05 -6.34
N ALA A 140 -2.48 2.74 -7.48
CA ALA A 140 -2.42 3.67 -8.61
C ALA A 140 -3.81 4.08 -9.09
N PHE A 141 -4.79 3.18 -8.99
CA PHE A 141 -6.16 3.42 -9.40
C PHE A 141 -6.99 4.21 -8.36
N LEU A 142 -6.77 3.97 -7.06
CA LEU A 142 -7.42 4.70 -5.97
C LEU A 142 -6.90 6.14 -5.83
N VAL A 143 -5.61 6.37 -6.08
CA VAL A 143 -4.98 7.71 -5.99
C VAL A 143 -5.46 8.62 -7.12
N GLN A 144 -5.89 8.08 -8.27
CA GLN A 144 -6.39 8.87 -9.40
C GLN A 144 -7.82 9.41 -9.25
N GLY A 145 -8.43 9.28 -8.06
CA GLY A 145 -9.73 9.93 -7.79
C GLY A 145 -10.89 9.36 -8.60
N ALA A 146 -10.75 8.16 -9.16
CA ALA A 146 -11.87 7.42 -9.72
C ALA A 146 -12.87 7.20 -8.58
N GLN A 147 -14.04 7.85 -8.67
CA GLN A 147 -15.13 7.60 -7.74
C GLN A 147 -15.39 6.10 -7.65
N ALA A 148 -15.72 5.62 -6.45
CA ALA A 148 -15.92 4.19 -6.15
C ALA A 148 -16.80 3.44 -7.19
N SER A 149 -17.72 4.14 -7.86
CA SER A 149 -18.58 3.60 -8.91
C SER A 149 -17.88 3.16 -10.19
N GLY A 150 -16.68 3.67 -10.50
CA GLY A 150 -15.92 3.27 -11.69
C GLY A 150 -15.21 1.93 -11.53
N TRP A 151 -14.88 1.56 -10.29
CA TRP A 151 -14.11 0.36 -9.96
C TRP A 151 -14.90 -0.91 -10.27
N ASP A 152 -16.16 -0.92 -9.88
CA ASP A 152 -17.10 -2.03 -10.07
C ASP A 152 -17.25 -2.42 -11.54
N LEU A 153 -17.39 -1.43 -12.43
CA LEU A 153 -17.54 -1.63 -13.87
C LEU A 153 -16.28 -2.24 -14.49
N ILE A 154 -15.11 -1.71 -14.14
CA ILE A 154 -13.83 -2.18 -14.69
C ILE A 154 -13.54 -3.60 -14.21
N LEU A 155 -13.75 -3.88 -12.93
CA LEU A 155 -13.56 -5.22 -12.39
C LEU A 155 -14.51 -6.23 -13.00
N THR A 156 -15.79 -5.87 -13.14
CA THR A 156 -16.79 -6.75 -13.76
C THR A 156 -16.45 -7.02 -15.22
N ASP A 157 -16.04 -6.00 -15.97
CA ASP A 157 -15.71 -6.13 -17.38
C ASP A 157 -14.44 -6.97 -17.60
N LEU A 158 -13.40 -6.71 -16.82
CA LEU A 158 -12.18 -7.54 -16.82
C LEU A 158 -12.53 -8.99 -16.51
N ALA A 159 -13.29 -9.21 -15.43
CA ALA A 159 -13.65 -10.54 -14.97
C ALA A 159 -14.39 -11.40 -16.00
N ARG A 160 -15.07 -10.79 -16.99
CA ARG A 160 -15.73 -11.55 -18.07
C ARG A 160 -14.75 -12.34 -18.93
N ASP A 161 -13.55 -11.81 -19.12
CA ASP A 161 -12.51 -12.44 -19.93
C ASP A 161 -11.48 -13.20 -19.06
N CYS A 162 -11.69 -13.22 -17.74
CA CYS A 162 -10.86 -13.90 -16.76
C CYS A 162 -11.39 -15.30 -16.46
N GLY A 163 -10.49 -16.26 -16.27
CA GLY A 163 -10.90 -17.50 -15.58
C GLY A 163 -11.01 -17.30 -14.07
N MET A 164 -10.27 -16.34 -13.50
CA MET A 164 -10.11 -16.11 -12.07
C MET A 164 -9.47 -14.76 -11.83
N VAL A 165 -9.86 -14.12 -10.73
CA VAL A 165 -9.30 -12.87 -10.24
C VAL A 165 -8.65 -13.13 -8.88
N LEU A 166 -7.37 -12.81 -8.74
CA LEU A 166 -6.66 -12.80 -7.46
C LEU A 166 -6.64 -11.36 -6.92
N VAL A 167 -7.11 -11.14 -5.69
CA VAL A 167 -7.06 -9.84 -5.03
C VAL A 167 -6.21 -9.95 -3.78
N ASP A 168 -5.15 -9.14 -3.66
CA ASP A 168 -4.26 -9.16 -2.48
C ASP A 168 -4.29 -7.84 -1.71
N GLY A 169 -4.17 -7.94 -0.39
CA GLY A 169 -4.12 -6.80 0.54
C GLY A 169 -5.48 -6.14 0.76
N VAL A 170 -6.56 -6.89 0.64
CA VAL A 170 -7.94 -6.39 0.71
C VAL A 170 -8.34 -6.16 2.17
N GLY A 171 -8.84 -4.96 2.50
CA GLY A 171 -9.42 -4.67 3.81
C GLY A 171 -10.81 -5.29 3.99
N SER A 172 -11.36 -5.22 5.21
CA SER A 172 -12.73 -5.72 5.51
C SER A 172 -13.81 -5.10 4.62
N ASP A 173 -13.69 -3.80 4.35
CA ASP A 173 -14.66 -3.04 3.56
C ASP A 173 -14.60 -3.42 2.08
N ASP A 174 -13.39 -3.65 1.57
CA ASP A 174 -13.17 -4.08 0.19
C ASP A 174 -13.63 -5.53 -0.02
N LEU A 175 -13.47 -6.41 0.98
CA LEU A 175 -14.05 -7.76 0.97
C LEU A 175 -15.57 -7.72 0.89
N GLN A 176 -16.22 -6.83 1.64
CA GLN A 176 -17.67 -6.68 1.58
C GLN A 176 -18.12 -6.16 0.21
N ARG A 177 -17.37 -5.24 -0.42
CA ARG A 177 -17.62 -4.77 -1.78
C ARG A 177 -17.44 -5.87 -2.82
N LEU A 178 -16.34 -6.61 -2.76
CA LEU A 178 -16.09 -7.75 -3.67
C LEU A 178 -17.20 -8.81 -3.58
N ARG A 179 -17.81 -9.00 -2.40
CA ARG A 179 -18.99 -9.88 -2.24
C ARG A 179 -20.25 -9.34 -2.90
N GLN A 180 -20.40 -8.01 -2.95
CA GLN A 180 -21.54 -7.37 -3.62
C GLN A 180 -21.37 -7.37 -5.14
N LEU A 181 -20.12 -7.34 -5.61
CA LEU A 181 -19.78 -7.54 -7.01
C LEU A 181 -20.05 -9.01 -7.38
N ARG A 182 -21.15 -9.23 -8.11
CA ARG A 182 -21.46 -10.55 -8.71
C ARG A 182 -20.48 -10.84 -9.84
N MET A 183 -19.26 -11.21 -9.48
CA MET A 183 -18.18 -11.45 -10.44
C MET A 183 -18.50 -12.70 -11.29
N PRO A 184 -18.30 -12.64 -12.62
CA PRO A 184 -18.57 -13.76 -13.52
C PRO A 184 -17.52 -14.89 -13.41
N CYS A 185 -16.44 -14.69 -12.66
CA CYS A 185 -15.38 -15.67 -12.45
C CYS A 185 -15.06 -15.83 -10.95
N PRO A 186 -14.45 -16.97 -10.55
CA PRO A 186 -13.91 -17.16 -9.21
C PRO A 186 -12.99 -16.02 -8.78
N VAL A 187 -13.15 -15.54 -7.55
CA VAL A 187 -12.29 -14.52 -6.95
C VAL A 187 -11.56 -15.11 -5.75
N LEU A 188 -10.23 -15.14 -5.84
CA LEU A 188 -9.34 -15.56 -4.78
C LEU A 188 -8.87 -14.33 -4.03
N VAL A 189 -9.16 -14.20 -2.74
CA VAL A 189 -8.75 -13.03 -1.96
C VAL A 189 -7.74 -13.40 -0.89
N SER A 190 -6.62 -12.69 -0.89
CA SER A 190 -5.62 -12.67 0.18
C SER A 190 -5.86 -11.43 1.04
N TYR A 191 -6.12 -11.65 2.33
CA TYR A 191 -6.29 -10.58 3.30
C TYR A 191 -5.45 -10.86 4.56
N PRO A 192 -4.88 -9.81 5.19
CA PRO A 192 -4.30 -9.95 6.51
C PRO A 192 -5.44 -10.22 7.51
N GLU A 193 -5.42 -11.36 8.18
CA GLU A 193 -6.30 -11.55 9.33
C GLU A 193 -5.81 -10.66 10.46
N ALA A 194 -6.73 -9.91 11.07
CA ALA A 194 -6.39 -9.07 12.21
C ALA A 194 -5.77 -9.95 13.29
N ALA A 195 -4.51 -9.69 13.59
CA ALA A 195 -3.80 -10.32 14.68
C ALA A 195 -4.57 -10.13 15.99
N ASP A 196 -4.99 -11.22 16.63
CA ASP A 196 -5.23 -11.18 18.07
C ASP A 196 -3.95 -10.67 18.75
N GLU A 197 -4.08 -9.83 19.79
CA GLU A 197 -2.93 -9.20 20.45
C GLU A 197 -1.84 -10.23 20.77
N GLY A 198 -0.71 -10.15 20.04
CA GLY A 198 0.46 -11.02 20.24
C GLY A 198 0.66 -12.14 19.20
N VAL A 199 -0.26 -12.33 18.25
CA VAL A 199 -0.10 -13.30 17.14
C VAL A 199 0.31 -12.56 15.86
N PRO A 200 1.35 -12.97 15.13
CA PRO A 200 1.69 -12.33 13.85
C PRO A 200 0.56 -12.49 12.82
N GLU A 201 0.33 -11.48 11.99
CA GLU A 201 -0.68 -11.52 10.92
C GLU A 201 -0.38 -12.66 9.92
N THR A 202 -1.18 -13.72 9.94
CA THR A 202 -1.09 -14.81 8.96
C THR A 202 -2.00 -14.47 7.77
N PRO A 203 -1.47 -14.43 6.53
CA PRO A 203 -2.32 -14.23 5.36
C PRO A 203 -3.25 -15.43 5.18
N ARG A 204 -4.56 -15.19 5.11
CA ARG A 204 -5.54 -16.21 4.72
C ARG A 204 -5.95 -16.01 3.27
N ILE A 205 -6.15 -17.13 2.59
CA ILE A 205 -6.68 -17.17 1.24
C ILE A 205 -8.08 -17.79 1.28
N ARG A 206 -9.08 -17.03 0.84
CA ARG A 206 -10.47 -17.48 0.76
C ARG A 206 -11.02 -17.26 -0.64
N TRP A 207 -11.79 -18.24 -1.10
CA TRP A 207 -12.62 -18.09 -2.30
C TRP A 207 -13.86 -17.29 -1.95
N LEU A 208 -14.12 -16.23 -2.72
CA LEU A 208 -15.44 -15.62 -2.72
C LEU A 208 -16.30 -16.42 -3.70
N GLU A 209 -17.36 -17.03 -3.17
CA GLU A 209 -18.28 -17.86 -3.95
C GLU A 209 -18.83 -17.06 -5.14
N SER A 210 -18.45 -17.47 -6.35
CA SER A 210 -19.27 -17.23 -7.54
C SER A 210 -20.43 -18.24 -7.53
N GLU A 211 -21.58 -17.90 -8.13
CA GLU A 211 -22.71 -18.83 -8.21
C GLU A 211 -22.27 -20.25 -8.63
N PRO A 212 -22.86 -21.32 -8.06
CA PRO A 212 -22.26 -22.65 -8.02
C PRO A 212 -22.35 -23.33 -9.39
N SER A 213 -21.34 -23.12 -10.24
CA SER A 213 -21.12 -23.94 -11.43
C SER A 213 -20.03 -24.99 -11.15
N ALA A 214 -20.48 -26.18 -10.74
CA ALA A 214 -19.93 -27.53 -10.97
C ALA A 214 -18.41 -27.82 -10.81
N LEU A 215 -17.62 -26.96 -10.18
CA LEU A 215 -16.21 -27.22 -9.89
C LEU A 215 -16.02 -27.36 -8.36
N MET A 216 -15.50 -28.51 -7.91
CA MET A 216 -15.06 -28.71 -6.54
C MET A 216 -13.87 -27.78 -6.28
N PHE A 217 -14.10 -26.69 -5.55
CA PHE A 217 -13.03 -25.83 -5.04
C PHE A 217 -12.88 -26.04 -3.53
N PRO A 218 -11.65 -26.02 -2.99
CA PRO A 218 -11.47 -26.00 -1.55
C PRO A 218 -12.04 -24.71 -0.97
N THR A 219 -12.77 -24.77 0.14
CA THR A 219 -13.46 -23.61 0.74
C THR A 219 -12.52 -22.66 1.45
N GLU A 220 -11.44 -23.16 2.03
CA GLU A 220 -10.44 -22.36 2.74
C GLU A 220 -9.06 -23.02 2.65
N ILE A 221 -8.02 -22.21 2.42
CA ILE A 221 -6.62 -22.63 2.45
C ILE A 221 -5.93 -21.81 3.54
N SER A 222 -5.57 -22.46 4.65
CA SER A 222 -4.80 -21.85 5.73
C SER A 222 -3.33 -22.25 5.65
N PHE A 223 -2.42 -21.28 5.76
CA PHE A 223 -0.98 -21.53 5.78
C PHE A 223 -0.49 -21.73 7.22
N GLY A 224 0.35 -22.76 7.43
CA GLY A 224 1.04 -23.02 8.70
C GLY A 224 2.05 -21.92 9.06
N TRP A 225 2.41 -21.87 10.34
CA TRP A 225 3.29 -20.85 10.92
C TRP A 225 4.77 -21.04 10.54
N ILE A 226 5.57 -19.96 10.59
CA ILE A 226 7.03 -19.99 10.41
C ILE A 226 7.68 -19.83 11.78
N ASP A 227 8.44 -20.83 12.23
CA ASP A 227 9.15 -20.77 13.51
C ASP A 227 10.32 -19.78 13.49
N GLU A 228 10.14 -18.65 14.18
CA GLU A 228 11.11 -17.55 14.29
C GLU A 228 12.41 -17.99 14.99
N ALA A 229 12.41 -19.02 15.84
CA ALA A 229 13.58 -19.42 16.63
C ALA A 229 14.59 -20.28 15.83
N ALA A 230 14.16 -20.92 14.75
CA ALA A 230 14.95 -21.93 14.06
C ALA A 230 15.83 -21.38 12.91
N GLY A 231 15.62 -20.14 12.45
CA GLY A 231 16.38 -19.55 11.34
C GLY A 231 16.30 -20.33 10.01
N VAL A 232 15.39 -21.31 9.93
CA VAL A 232 15.16 -22.22 8.81
C VAL A 232 13.65 -22.36 8.68
N ALA A 233 13.10 -22.00 7.51
CA ALA A 233 11.71 -22.29 7.18
C ALA A 233 11.53 -23.82 7.12
N ARG A 234 11.02 -24.42 8.20
CA ARG A 234 10.54 -25.80 8.20
C ARG A 234 9.05 -25.79 7.87
N PHE A 235 8.72 -26.27 6.68
CA PHE A 235 7.35 -26.50 6.22
C PHE A 235 6.83 -27.86 6.73
N ASP A 236 7.02 -28.15 8.03
CA ASP A 236 6.67 -29.46 8.58
C ASP A 236 5.20 -29.53 9.06
N ASP A 237 4.50 -28.39 9.15
CA ASP A 237 3.06 -28.37 9.42
C ASP A 237 2.25 -28.48 8.12
N PRO A 238 1.31 -29.44 8.02
CA PRO A 238 0.48 -29.60 6.84
C PRO A 238 -0.41 -28.36 6.65
N ILE A 239 -0.47 -27.86 5.42
CA ILE A 239 -1.48 -26.90 4.98
C ILE A 239 -2.84 -27.59 5.12
N ASP A 240 -3.66 -27.10 6.05
CA ASP A 240 -5.03 -27.58 6.17
C ASP A 240 -5.86 -27.00 5.03
N ILE A 241 -6.27 -27.88 4.12
CA ILE A 241 -7.19 -27.59 3.04
C ILE A 241 -8.54 -28.17 3.46
N THR A 242 -9.49 -27.30 3.77
CA THR A 242 -10.83 -27.74 4.14
C THR A 242 -11.71 -27.78 2.88
N TRP A 243 -12.43 -28.91 2.75
CA TRP A 243 -13.42 -29.14 1.70
C TRP A 243 -14.80 -29.16 2.36
N SER A 244 -15.77 -28.43 1.79
CA SER A 244 -17.19 -28.50 2.20
C SER A 244 -18.00 -29.36 1.24
#